data_AF-T2JAN1-F1
#
_entry.id   AF-T2JAN1-F1
#
_cell.length_a   1.000
_cell.length_b   1.000
_cell.length_c   1.000
_cell.angle_alpha   90.00
_cell.angle_beta   90.00
_cell.angle_gamma   90.00
#
_symmetry.space_group_name_H-M   'P 1'
#
loop_
_entity.id
_entity.type
_entity.pdbx_description
1 polymer ?
#
loop_
_entity_poly.entity_id
_entity_poly.type
_entity_poly.pdbx_seq_one_letter_code
_entity_poly.pdbx_strand_id
1 'polypeptide(L)'
;MTQTDLFSIWSKEAETALEAKKAGVVVDLWKCVGERRVIAILNVDSPDILDQILFTLPIMKAMGQYVNVKVTSLRRYEDFAADVNQWLNEAKN
;
A
#
# COMPACT_ATOMS: atom_id res chain seq x y z
N MET A 1 4.08 -19.78 -17.89
CA MET A 1 4.92 -18.86 -17.10
C MET A 1 6.00 -19.68 -16.43
N THR A 2 7.25 -19.38 -16.71
CA THR A 2 8.42 -20.02 -16.10
C THR A 2 8.78 -19.35 -14.77
N GLN A 3 9.67 -19.97 -14.00
CA GLN A 3 10.19 -19.35 -12.78
C GLN A 3 10.97 -18.06 -13.07
N THR A 4 11.73 -18.03 -14.17
CA THR A 4 12.45 -16.84 -14.64
C THR A 4 11.50 -15.69 -14.97
N ASP A 5 10.36 -16.00 -15.62
CA ASP A 5 9.34 -14.98 -15.92
C ASP A 5 8.79 -14.37 -14.63
N LEU A 6 8.47 -15.21 -13.63
CA LEU A 6 7.94 -14.76 -12.35
C LEU A 6 8.94 -13.85 -11.62
N PHE A 7 10.21 -14.25 -11.54
CA PHE A 7 11.25 -13.43 -10.88
C PHE A 7 11.53 -12.13 -11.64
N SER A 8 11.46 -12.15 -12.97
CA SER A 8 11.60 -10.94 -13.79
C SER A 8 10.48 -9.93 -13.52
N ILE A 9 9.23 -10.40 -13.36
CA ILE A 9 8.10 -9.54 -12.99
C ILE A 9 8.30 -8.97 -11.58
N TRP A 10 8.70 -9.80 -10.62
CA TRP A 10 8.97 -9.35 -9.25
C TRP A 10 10.10 -8.33 -9.16
N SER A 11 11.16 -8.47 -9.96
CA SER A 11 12.26 -7.49 -10.01
C SER A 11 11.75 -6.12 -10.48
N LYS A 12 10.99 -6.09 -11.58
CA LYS A 12 10.42 -4.84 -12.11
C LYS A 12 9.43 -4.18 -11.15
N GLU A 13 8.62 -5.01 -10.49
CA GLU A 13 7.69 -4.54 -9.45
C GLU A 13 8.45 -3.91 -8.28
N ALA A 14 9.50 -4.59 -7.81
CA ALA A 14 10.33 -4.09 -6.72
C ALA A 14 11.02 -2.77 -7.07
N GLU A 15 11.59 -2.65 -8.28
CA GLU A 15 12.15 -1.39 -8.78
C GLU A 15 11.12 -0.26 -8.76
N THR A 16 9.94 -0.50 -9.33
CA THR A 16 8.84 0.49 -9.38
C THR A 16 8.40 0.92 -7.98
N ALA A 17 8.22 -0.04 -7.06
CA ALA A 17 7.79 0.23 -5.70
C ALA A 17 8.86 0.97 -4.87
N LEU A 18 10.15 0.67 -5.08
CA LEU A 18 11.25 1.36 -4.42
C LEU A 18 11.42 2.79 -4.93
N GLU A 19 11.23 3.04 -6.23
CA GLU A 19 11.20 4.40 -6.78
C GLU A 19 10.01 5.20 -6.24
N ALA A 20 8.83 4.58 -6.13
CA ALA A 20 7.66 5.22 -5.50
C ALA A 20 7.88 5.55 -4.02
N LYS A 21 8.68 4.75 -3.31
CA LYS A 21 9.12 5.04 -1.93
C LYS A 21 10.05 6.25 -1.87
N LYS A 22 11.02 6.34 -2.80
CA LYS A 22 11.89 7.53 -2.91
C LYS A 22 11.10 8.79 -3.26
N ALA A 23 10.06 8.67 -4.08
CA ALA A 23 9.16 9.77 -4.44
C ALA A 23 8.19 10.19 -3.31
N GLY A 24 8.16 9.46 -2.19
CA GLY A 24 7.33 9.77 -1.02
C GLY A 24 5.87 9.31 -1.12
N VAL A 25 5.47 8.68 -2.24
CA VAL A 25 4.12 8.11 -2.41
C VAL A 25 3.94 6.86 -1.55
N VAL A 26 4.98 6.03 -1.47
CA VAL A 26 5.01 4.87 -0.57
C VAL A 26 5.73 5.28 0.71
N VAL A 27 4.97 5.38 1.80
CA VAL A 27 5.50 5.65 3.13
C VAL A 27 6.32 4.46 3.62
N ASP A 28 5.75 3.26 3.48
CA ASP A 28 6.46 2.05 3.85
C ASP A 28 6.06 0.82 3.04
N LEU A 29 6.95 -0.16 2.97
CA LEU A 29 6.81 -1.32 2.08
C LEU A 29 7.43 -2.56 2.72
N TRP A 30 6.64 -3.62 2.85
CA TRP A 30 7.00 -4.84 3.54
C TRP A 30 6.61 -6.08 2.74
N LYS A 31 7.49 -7.08 2.75
CA LYS A 31 7.23 -8.40 2.19
C LYS A 31 6.73 -9.34 3.31
N CYS A 32 5.56 -9.95 3.13
CA CYS A 32 5.10 -11.00 4.05
C CYS A 32 5.96 -12.26 3.85
N VAL A 33 6.61 -12.74 4.90
CA VAL A 33 7.51 -13.91 4.83
C VAL A 33 6.69 -15.17 4.49
N GLY A 34 7.16 -15.99 3.56
CA GLY A 34 6.54 -17.27 3.19
C GLY A 34 5.27 -17.19 2.32
N GLU A 35 4.72 -16.00 2.08
CA GLU A 35 3.48 -15.81 1.31
C GLU A 35 3.71 -15.01 0.03
N ARG A 36 2.88 -15.15 -1.01
CA ARG A 36 2.92 -14.24 -2.18
C ARG A 36 2.17 -12.94 -1.89
N ARG A 37 2.60 -12.20 -0.86
CA ARG A 37 1.96 -10.97 -0.37
C ARG A 37 2.95 -9.86 -0.04
N VAL A 38 2.57 -8.63 -0.33
CA VAL A 38 3.26 -7.38 0.02
C VAL A 38 2.27 -6.49 0.77
N ILE A 39 2.75 -5.75 1.76
CA ILE A 39 2.00 -4.71 2.45
C ILE A 39 2.69 -3.38 2.12
N ALA A 40 1.92 -2.45 1.57
CA ALA A 40 2.37 -1.10 1.29
C ALA A 40 1.51 -0.10 2.05
N ILE A 41 2.15 0.87 2.70
CA ILE A 41 1.49 2.04 3.25
C ILE A 41 1.74 3.17 2.26
N LEU A 42 0.67 3.71 1.69
CA LEU A 42 0.74 4.79 0.71
C LEU A 42 0.17 6.07 1.29
N ASN A 43 0.76 7.19 0.90
CA ASN A 43 0.24 8.53 1.15
C ASN A 43 -0.14 9.14 -0.20
N VAL A 44 -1.44 9.21 -0.48
CA VAL A 44 -2.00 9.71 -1.74
C VAL A 44 -3.14 10.67 -1.44
N ASP A 45 -3.31 11.68 -2.28
CA ASP A 45 -4.29 12.75 -2.05
C ASP A 45 -5.74 12.30 -2.30
N SER A 46 -5.96 11.26 -3.11
CA SER A 46 -7.29 10.73 -3.39
C SER A 46 -7.29 9.22 -3.65
N PRO A 47 -8.43 8.54 -3.44
CA PRO A 47 -8.62 7.15 -3.83
C PRO A 47 -8.43 6.92 -5.34
N ASP A 48 -8.74 7.90 -6.18
CA ASP A 48 -8.60 7.80 -7.64
C ASP A 48 -7.13 7.62 -8.05
N ILE A 49 -6.22 8.33 -7.37
CA ILE A 49 -4.77 8.21 -7.60
C ILE A 49 -4.30 6.80 -7.20
N LEU A 50 -4.81 6.25 -6.10
CA LEU A 50 -4.48 4.88 -5.70
C LEU A 50 -4.90 3.88 -6.77
N ASP A 51 -6.11 4.01 -7.31
CA ASP A 51 -6.63 3.10 -8.33
C ASP A 51 -5.76 3.16 -9.61
N GLN A 52 -5.43 4.36 -10.07
CA GLN A 52 -4.53 4.56 -11.21
C GLN A 52 -3.15 3.91 -10.98
N ILE A 53 -2.56 4.11 -9.79
CA ILE A 53 -1.28 3.49 -9.44
C ILE A 53 -1.41 1.96 -9.53
N LEU A 54 -2.43 1.37 -8.90
CA LEU A 54 -2.63 -0.08 -8.90
C LEU A 54 -2.68 -0.65 -10.32
N PHE A 55 -3.46 -0.05 -11.22
CA PHE A 55 -3.55 -0.52 -12.61
C PHE A 55 -2.27 -0.29 -13.43
N THR A 56 -1.39 0.62 -13.00
CA THR A 56 -0.11 0.86 -13.68
C THR A 56 1.01 -0.08 -13.27
N LEU A 57 0.87 -0.78 -12.13
CA LEU A 57 1.89 -1.68 -11.60
C LEU A 57 2.26 -2.81 -12.58
N PRO A 58 3.56 -3.12 -12.75
CA PRO A 58 4.02 -4.23 -13.60
C PRO A 58 3.31 -5.56 -13.31
N ILE A 59 3.11 -5.92 -12.04
CA ILE A 59 2.47 -7.18 -11.66
C ILE A 59 0.98 -7.22 -12.03
N MET A 60 0.29 -6.08 -11.95
CA MET A 60 -1.12 -5.95 -12.33
C MET A 60 -1.29 -6.07 -13.85
N LYS A 61 -0.39 -5.45 -14.62
CA LYS A 61 -0.38 -5.58 -16.10
C LYS A 61 -0.08 -7.01 -16.55
N ALA A 62 0.89 -7.67 -15.92
CA ALA A 62 1.34 -9.00 -16.32
C ALA A 62 0.43 -10.12 -15.81
N MET A 63 -0.20 -9.94 -14.65
CA MET A 63 -0.87 -11.02 -13.91
C MET A 63 -2.20 -10.61 -13.26
N GLY A 64 -2.86 -9.55 -13.73
CA GLY A 64 -4.03 -8.94 -13.06
C GLY A 64 -5.06 -9.91 -12.51
N GLN A 65 -5.45 -10.95 -13.28
CA GLN A 65 -6.41 -11.97 -12.82
C GLN A 65 -5.95 -12.80 -11.59
N TYR A 66 -4.66 -12.81 -11.30
CA TYR A 66 -4.03 -13.52 -10.18
C TYR A 66 -3.60 -12.60 -9.04
N VAL A 67 -3.81 -11.28 -9.17
CA VAL A 67 -3.47 -10.31 -8.13
C VAL A 67 -4.75 -9.92 -7.39
N ASN A 68 -4.74 -10.15 -6.08
CA ASN A 68 -5.81 -9.69 -5.21
C ASN A 68 -5.29 -8.50 -4.39
N VAL A 69 -6.04 -7.40 -4.41
CA VAL A 69 -5.70 -6.19 -3.68
C VAL A 69 -6.76 -5.94 -2.62
N LYS A 70 -6.32 -5.71 -1.38
CA LYS A 70 -7.16 -5.26 -0.28
C LYS A 70 -6.69 -3.87 0.15
N VAL A 71 -7.59 -2.90 0.07
CA VAL A 71 -7.33 -1.52 0.48
C VAL A 71 -8.06 -1.24 1.80
N THR A 72 -7.35 -0.63 2.74
CA THR A 72 -7.90 -0.16 4.01
C THR A 72 -7.42 1.27 4.25
N SER A 73 -8.33 2.21 4.45
CA SER A 73 -7.97 3.58 4.81
C SER A 73 -7.34 3.61 6.20
N LEU A 74 -6.20 4.29 6.32
CA LEU A 74 -5.50 4.46 7.58
C LEU A 74 -5.65 5.90 8.07
N ARG A 75 -5.89 6.05 9.37
CA ARG A 75 -5.84 7.33 10.07
C ARG A 75 -4.60 7.36 10.95
N ARG A 76 -3.97 8.54 11.10
CA ARG A 76 -2.91 8.75 12.09
C ARG A 76 -3.45 8.50 13.49
N TYR A 77 -2.71 7.74 14.28
CA TYR A 77 -3.17 7.34 15.60
C TYR A 77 -3.20 8.53 16.57
N GLU A 78 -2.29 9.48 16.38
CA GLU A 78 -2.17 10.71 17.17
C GLU A 78 -3.46 11.54 17.10
N ASP A 79 -4.03 11.69 15.90
CA ASP A 79 -5.29 12.43 15.70
C ASP A 79 -6.45 11.73 16.40
N PHE A 80 -6.51 10.39 16.31
CA PHE A 80 -7.52 9.60 17.00
C PHE A 80 -7.38 9.70 18.52
N ALA A 81 -6.15 9.64 19.05
CA ALA A 81 -5.89 9.77 20.47
C ALA A 81 -6.29 11.15 21.01
N ALA A 82 -6.08 12.21 20.22
CA ALA A 82 -6.54 13.56 20.56
C ALA A 82 -8.06 13.64 20.68
N ASP A 83 -8.80 13.12 19.69
CA ASP A 83 -10.26 13.07 19.71
C ASP A 83 -10.80 12.31 20.93
N VAL A 84 -10.23 11.14 21.23
CA VAL A 84 -10.64 10.31 22.37
C VAL A 84 -10.49 11.06 23.70
N ASN A 85 -9.39 11.80 23.88
CA ASN A 85 -9.18 12.62 25.07
C ASN A 85 -10.18 13.78 25.16
N GLN A 86 -10.51 14.40 24.03
CA GLN A 86 -11.54 15.44 23.97
C GLN A 86 -12.90 14.90 24.41
N TRP A 87 -13.36 13.78 23.81
CA TRP A 87 -14.63 13.16 24.17
C TRP A 87 -14.69 12.73 25.62
N LEU A 88 -13.58 12.22 26.18
CA LEU A 88 -13.50 11.86 27.59
C LEU A 88 -13.70 13.08 28.51
N ASN A 89 -13.17 14.24 28.13
CA ASN A 89 -13.34 15.48 28.90
C ASN A 89 -14.76 16.03 28.77
N GLU A 90 -15.35 15.96 27.58
CA GLU A 90 -16.75 16.34 27.35
C GLU A 90 -17.71 15.45 28.14
N ALA A 91 -17.46 14.15 28.22
CA ALA A 91 -18.30 13.20 28.97
C ALA A 91 -18.21 13.33 30.50
N LYS A 92 -17.22 14.07 31.02
CA LYS A 92 -17.03 14.33 32.47
C LYS A 92 -17.70 15.62 32.94
N ASN A 93 -18.09 16.50 32.02
CA ASN A 93 -18.78 17.76 32.30
C ASN A 93 -20.29 17.59 32.18
#